data_AF-A0A6V7HW81-F1
#
_entry.id   AF-A0A6V7HW81-F1
#
_cell.length_a   1.000
_cell.length_b   1.000
_cell.length_c   1.000
_cell.angle_alpha   90.00
_cell.angle_beta   90.00
_cell.angle_gamma   90.00
#
_symmetry.space_group_name_H-M   'P 1'
#
loop_
_entity.id
_entity.type
_entity.pdbx_description
1 polymer ?
#
loop_
_entity_poly.entity_id
_entity_poly.type
_entity_poly.pdbx_seq_one_letter_code
_entity_poly.pdbx_strand_id
1 'polypeptide(L)'
;YNPPAHDILCFFQFSTTRELREKHGQELFELYHSSLSCSLIHAGLDPLAIFPLDEFLESIEELKTFSMVHGILNTPIMLLESHAVAKYFDENPESLENLLFDDRTPLICGQFNEVERYRERMVDSLLELHDRLAAKTN
;
A
#
# COMPACT_ATOMS: atom_id res chain seq x y z
N TYR A 1 -2.91 8.18 15.41
CA TYR A 1 -3.24 6.77 15.66
C TYR A 1 -3.52 6.13 14.30
N ASN A 2 -2.88 5.00 13.98
CA ASN A 2 -3.20 4.23 12.78
C ASN A 2 -3.95 2.96 13.20
N PRO A 3 -5.18 2.72 12.73
CA PRO A 3 -5.93 1.53 13.08
C PRO A 3 -5.31 0.27 12.44
N PRO A 4 -5.55 -0.94 12.99
CA PRO A 4 -5.04 -2.19 12.43
C PRO A 4 -5.43 -2.41 10.95
N ALA A 5 -6.62 -1.93 10.56
CA ALA A 5 -7.05 -1.94 9.16
C ALA A 5 -6.12 -1.14 8.24
N HIS A 6 -5.63 0.02 8.68
CA HIS A 6 -4.67 0.81 7.89
C HIS A 6 -3.33 0.09 7.73
N ASP A 7 -2.85 -0.58 8.79
CA ASP A 7 -1.60 -1.33 8.79
C ASP A 7 -1.62 -2.45 7.72
N ILE A 8 -2.60 -3.34 7.79
CA ILE A 8 -2.71 -4.46 6.85
C ILE A 8 -2.98 -4.00 5.41
N LEU A 9 -3.79 -2.96 5.22
CA LEU A 9 -4.06 -2.42 3.88
C LEU A 9 -2.81 -1.79 3.26
N CYS A 10 -1.99 -1.09 4.05
CA CYS A 10 -0.71 -0.56 3.56
C CYS A 10 0.24 -1.69 3.18
N PHE A 11 0.39 -2.71 4.04
CA PHE A 11 1.19 -3.89 3.73
C PHE A 11 0.75 -4.54 2.42
N PHE A 12 -0.55 -4.75 2.22
CA PHE A 12 -1.06 -5.32 0.97
C PHE A 12 -0.75 -4.42 -0.23
N GLN A 13 -1.03 -3.12 -0.14
CA GLN A 13 -0.81 -2.22 -1.27
C GLN A 13 0.68 -2.08 -1.65
N PHE A 14 1.59 -2.17 -0.68
CA PHE A 14 3.02 -2.02 -0.94
C PHE A 14 3.72 -3.31 -1.34
N SER A 15 3.22 -4.46 -0.90
CA SER A 15 3.96 -5.73 -1.01
C SER A 15 3.28 -6.81 -1.85
N THR A 16 2.06 -6.58 -2.35
CA THR A 16 1.31 -7.59 -3.13
C THR A 16 0.79 -7.05 -4.46
N THR A 17 0.43 -7.95 -5.36
CA THR A 17 -0.25 -7.62 -6.63
C THR A 17 -1.76 -7.53 -6.44
N ARG A 18 -2.43 -6.85 -7.36
CA ARG A 18 -3.90 -6.84 -7.44
C ARG A 18 -4.47 -8.26 -7.48
N GLU A 19 -3.92 -9.12 -8.34
CA GLU A 19 -4.35 -10.51 -8.50
C GLU A 19 -4.35 -11.28 -7.17
N LEU A 20 -3.28 -11.15 -6.38
CA LEU A 20 -3.18 -11.82 -5.09
C LEU A 20 -4.26 -11.32 -4.12
N ARG A 21 -4.49 -10.01 -4.06
CA ARG A 21 -5.52 -9.41 -3.21
C ARG A 21 -6.93 -9.82 -3.62
N GLU A 22 -7.22 -9.89 -4.92
CA GLU A 22 -8.52 -10.33 -5.42
C GLU A 22 -8.77 -11.80 -5.08
N LYS A 23 -7.74 -12.64 -5.18
CA LYS A 23 -7.86 -14.08 -4.95
C LYS A 23 -7.87 -14.47 -3.46
N HIS A 24 -7.09 -13.78 -2.63
CA HIS A 24 -6.81 -14.19 -1.24
C HIS A 24 -7.10 -13.10 -0.20
N GLY A 25 -7.60 -11.93 -0.59
CA GLY A 25 -7.72 -10.78 0.32
C GLY A 25 -8.52 -11.06 1.58
N GLN A 26 -9.67 -11.74 1.46
CA GLN A 26 -10.50 -12.12 2.60
C GLN A 26 -9.77 -13.06 3.56
N GLU A 27 -9.14 -14.12 3.03
CA GLU A 27 -8.36 -15.09 3.82
C GLU A 27 -7.22 -14.39 4.58
N LEU A 28 -6.57 -13.42 3.94
CA LEU A 28 -5.48 -12.67 4.56
C LEU A 28 -5.97 -11.71 5.65
N PHE A 29 -7.15 -11.10 5.51
CA PHE A 29 -7.76 -10.29 6.58
C PHE A 29 -8.12 -11.15 7.79
N GLU A 30 -8.71 -12.32 7.57
CA GLU A 30 -9.05 -13.26 8.64
C GLU A 30 -7.79 -13.78 9.35
N LEU A 31 -6.74 -14.09 8.58
CA LEU A 31 -5.45 -14.50 9.13
C LEU A 31 -4.81 -13.39 9.97
N TYR A 32 -4.83 -12.14 9.50
CA TYR A 32 -4.34 -10.99 10.27
C TYR A 32 -5.14 -10.83 11.57
N HIS A 33 -6.47 -10.88 11.48
CA HIS A 33 -7.35 -10.75 12.64
C HIS A 33 -7.09 -11.82 13.69
N SER A 34 -7.01 -13.08 13.25
CA SER A 34 -6.71 -14.22 14.13
C SER A 34 -5.33 -14.09 14.78
N SER A 35 -4.30 -13.69 14.01
CA SER A 35 -2.94 -13.54 14.53
C SER A 35 -2.84 -12.43 15.58
N LEU A 36 -3.49 -11.29 15.33
CA LEU A 36 -3.52 -10.19 16.29
C LEU A 36 -4.35 -10.56 17.52
N SER A 37 -5.48 -11.23 17.35
CA SER A 37 -6.32 -11.73 18.46
C SER A 37 -5.55 -12.69 19.38
N CYS A 38 -4.78 -13.63 18.81
CA CYS A 38 -3.90 -14.50 19.58
C CYS A 38 -2.86 -13.71 20.39
N SER A 39 -2.30 -12.65 19.80
CA SER A 39 -1.34 -11.77 20.48
C SER A 39 -2.00 -11.00 21.65
N LEU A 40 -3.24 -10.55 21.48
CA LEU A 40 -4.03 -9.92 22.55
C LEU A 40 -4.31 -10.91 23.70
N ILE A 41 -4.70 -12.14 23.39
CA ILE A 41 -4.93 -13.20 24.39
C ILE A 41 -3.65 -13.46 25.20
N HIS A 42 -2.50 -13.58 24.53
CA HIS A 42 -1.21 -13.77 25.22
C HIS A 42 -0.83 -12.58 26.12
N ALA A 43 -1.29 -11.38 25.80
CA ALA A 43 -1.14 -10.19 26.64
C ALA A 43 -2.16 -10.10 27.79
N GLY A 44 -3.06 -11.08 27.93
CA GLY A 44 -4.13 -11.09 28.94
C GLY A 44 -5.31 -10.17 28.62
N LEU A 45 -5.49 -9.82 27.34
CA LEU A 45 -6.57 -8.96 26.85
C LEU A 45 -7.67 -9.80 26.18
N ASP A 46 -8.91 -9.31 26.23
CA ASP A 46 -10.04 -9.94 25.53
C ASP A 46 -10.19 -9.38 24.10
N PRO A 47 -9.84 -10.15 23.05
CA PRO A 47 -9.94 -9.67 21.68
C PRO A 47 -11.39 -9.44 21.23
N LEU A 48 -12.38 -10.14 21.80
CA LEU A 48 -13.79 -9.92 21.45
C LEU A 48 -14.32 -8.57 21.91
N ALA A 49 -13.70 -7.99 22.94
CA ALA A 49 -14.06 -6.68 23.46
C ALA A 49 -13.26 -5.53 22.81
N ILE A 50 -12.05 -5.80 22.31
CA ILE A 50 -11.10 -4.77 21.87
C ILE A 50 -10.94 -4.72 20.35
N PHE A 51 -11.07 -5.88 19.69
CA PHE A 51 -10.85 -6.01 18.25
C PHE A 51 -11.83 -7.02 17.63
N PRO A 52 -13.15 -6.72 17.64
CA PRO A 52 -14.15 -7.55 16.96
C PRO A 52 -13.87 -7.68 15.46
N LEU A 53 -14.17 -8.85 14.88
CA LEU A 53 -13.90 -9.12 13.46
C LEU A 53 -14.76 -8.25 12.54
N ASP A 54 -16.02 -8.06 12.87
CA ASP A 54 -16.96 -7.23 12.12
C ASP A 54 -16.53 -5.76 12.09
N GLU A 55 -16.17 -5.18 13.24
CA GLU A 55 -15.64 -3.81 13.31
C GLU A 55 -14.33 -3.65 12.52
N PHE A 56 -13.47 -4.66 12.56
CA PHE A 56 -12.24 -4.68 11.76
C PHE A 56 -12.53 -4.70 10.26
N LEU A 57 -13.43 -5.58 9.80
CA LEU A 57 -13.81 -5.69 8.38
C LEU A 57 -14.52 -4.42 7.89
N GLU A 58 -15.33 -3.78 8.72
CA GLU A 58 -15.92 -2.47 8.42
C GLU A 58 -14.83 -1.41 8.23
N SER A 59 -13.88 -1.33 9.17
CA SER A 59 -12.73 -0.42 9.09
C SER A 59 -11.89 -0.64 7.82
N ILE A 60 -11.78 -1.90 7.36
CA ILE A 60 -11.11 -2.23 6.10
C ILE A 60 -11.81 -1.55 4.93
N GLU A 61 -13.14 -1.66 4.81
CA GLU A 61 -13.86 -1.08 3.67
C GLU A 61 -13.85 0.46 3.67
N GLU A 62 -13.92 1.08 4.84
CA GLU A 62 -13.77 2.53 5.00
C GLU A 62 -12.41 3.02 4.48
N LEU A 63 -11.33 2.34 4.87
CA LEU A 63 -9.97 2.77 4.58
C LEU A 63 -9.44 2.31 3.22
N LYS A 64 -10.06 1.30 2.59
CA LYS A 64 -9.56 0.67 1.37
C LYS A 64 -9.20 1.64 0.25
N THR A 65 -10.07 2.63 -0.02
CA THR A 65 -9.82 3.62 -1.09
C THR A 65 -8.64 4.52 -0.72
N PHE A 66 -8.57 4.96 0.54
CA PHE A 66 -7.46 5.76 1.04
C PHE A 66 -6.14 4.99 0.92
N SER A 67 -6.12 3.73 1.34
CA SER A 67 -4.92 2.89 1.26
C SER A 67 -4.47 2.62 -0.17
N MET A 68 -5.38 2.53 -1.15
CA MET A 68 -5.01 2.42 -2.56
C MET A 68 -4.32 3.68 -3.07
N VAL A 69 -4.86 4.86 -2.75
CA VAL A 69 -4.21 6.14 -3.09
C VAL A 69 -2.85 6.24 -2.41
N HIS A 70 -2.76 5.87 -1.14
CA HIS A 70 -1.51 5.84 -0.39
C HIS A 70 -0.49 4.87 -1.01
N GLY A 71 -0.96 3.70 -1.46
CA GLY A 71 -0.27 2.72 -2.30
C GLY A 71 0.39 3.35 -3.51
N ILE A 72 -0.42 3.99 -4.36
CA ILE A 72 0.00 4.63 -5.61
C ILE A 72 1.02 5.75 -5.37
N LEU A 73 0.91 6.51 -4.29
CA LEU A 73 1.81 7.64 -4.00
C LEU A 73 3.18 7.21 -3.45
N ASN A 74 3.27 6.04 -2.78
CA ASN A 74 4.52 5.59 -2.14
C ASN A 74 5.24 4.47 -2.89
N THR A 75 4.50 3.56 -3.53
CA THR A 75 5.07 2.47 -4.35
C THR A 75 6.11 2.96 -5.38
N PRO A 76 5.94 4.12 -6.06
CA PRO A 76 6.97 4.71 -6.92
C PRO A 76 8.35 4.85 -6.30
N ILE A 77 8.42 5.20 -5.02
CA ILE A 77 9.69 5.40 -4.30
C ILE A 77 10.23 4.07 -3.79
N MET A 78 9.35 3.16 -3.39
CA MET A 78 9.74 1.83 -2.89
C MET A 78 10.29 0.92 -3.99
N LEU A 79 9.91 1.15 -5.25
CA LEU A 79 10.32 0.36 -6.42
C LEU A 79 11.53 0.94 -7.17
N LEU A 80 12.17 1.99 -6.64
CA LEU A 80 13.33 2.58 -7.31
C LEU A 80 14.43 1.54 -7.49
N GLU A 81 14.91 1.42 -8.73
CA GLU A 81 16.06 0.58 -9.03
C GLU A 81 17.35 1.20 -8.50
N SER A 82 18.35 0.35 -8.24
CA SER A 82 19.66 0.81 -7.74
C SER A 82 20.32 1.87 -8.63
N HIS A 83 20.08 1.83 -9.95
CA HIS A 83 20.62 2.85 -10.86
C HIS A 83 19.94 4.23 -10.69
N ALA A 84 18.63 4.25 -10.39
CA ALA A 84 17.94 5.50 -10.08
C ALA A 84 18.36 6.03 -8.72
N VAL A 85 18.50 5.16 -7.73
CA VAL A 85 19.06 5.53 -6.42
C VAL A 85 20.43 6.16 -6.58
N ALA A 86 21.34 5.53 -7.33
CA ALA A 86 22.66 6.10 -7.59
C ALA A 86 22.59 7.49 -8.25
N LYS A 87 21.82 7.61 -9.34
CA LYS A 87 21.69 8.84 -10.12
C LYS A 87 21.08 10.00 -9.32
N TYR A 88 20.02 9.72 -8.56
CA TYR A 88 19.22 10.78 -7.92
C TYR A 88 19.59 11.01 -6.46
N PHE A 89 20.14 10.01 -5.75
CA PHE A 89 20.44 10.11 -4.32
C PHE A 89 21.94 10.16 -4.03
N ASP A 90 22.76 9.35 -4.71
CA ASP A 90 24.21 9.31 -4.44
C ASP A 90 24.97 10.41 -5.18
N GLU A 91 24.66 10.62 -6.47
CA GLU A 91 25.35 11.61 -7.33
C GLU A 91 24.91 13.05 -7.06
N ASN A 92 23.69 13.25 -6.55
CA ASN A 92 23.14 14.59 -6.32
C ASN A 92 22.30 14.67 -5.01
N PRO A 93 22.92 14.44 -3.85
CA PRO A 93 22.21 14.37 -2.57
C PRO A 93 21.51 15.69 -2.18
N GLU A 94 22.00 16.83 -2.66
CA GLU A 94 21.34 18.14 -2.44
C GLU A 94 19.98 18.23 -3.14
N SER A 95 19.76 17.44 -4.20
CA SER A 95 18.47 17.37 -4.89
C SER A 95 17.48 16.40 -4.26
N LEU A 96 17.91 15.59 -3.28
CA LEU A 96 17.09 14.56 -2.64
C LEU A 96 15.85 15.16 -1.98
N GLU A 97 16.02 16.25 -1.22
CA GLU A 97 14.91 16.90 -0.51
C GLU A 97 13.87 17.41 -1.52
N ASN A 98 14.31 18.14 -2.54
CA ASN A 98 13.44 18.64 -3.60
C ASN A 98 12.73 17.49 -4.35
N LEU A 99 13.44 16.41 -4.65
CA LEU A 99 12.86 15.25 -5.33
C LEU A 99 11.84 14.51 -4.45
N LEU A 100 12.05 14.43 -3.13
CA LEU A 100 11.14 13.74 -2.23
C LEU A 100 9.95 14.60 -1.81
N PHE A 101 10.11 15.92 -1.69
CA PHE A 101 9.11 16.80 -1.07
C PHE A 101 8.52 17.85 -2.01
N ASP A 102 9.19 18.23 -3.10
CA ASP A 102 8.71 19.26 -4.04
C ASP A 102 8.22 18.68 -5.37
N ASP A 103 9.11 18.07 -6.16
CA ASP A 103 8.78 17.56 -7.50
C ASP A 103 9.41 16.19 -7.77
N ARG A 104 8.58 15.15 -7.62
CA ARG A 104 8.93 13.75 -7.92
C ARG A 104 8.88 13.41 -9.40
N THR A 105 8.38 14.30 -10.26
CA THR A 105 8.08 14.00 -11.67
C THR A 105 9.30 13.47 -12.43
N PRO A 106 10.50 14.09 -12.35
CA PRO A 106 11.66 13.61 -13.10
C PRO A 106 12.08 12.18 -12.73
N LEU A 107 11.97 11.84 -11.44
CA LEU A 107 12.31 10.52 -10.90
C LEU A 107 11.29 9.47 -11.34
N ILE A 108 10.00 9.74 -11.10
CA ILE A 108 8.92 8.80 -11.39
C ILE A 108 8.79 8.58 -12.90
N CYS A 109 8.76 9.65 -13.70
CA CYS A 109 8.65 9.52 -15.16
C CYS A 109 9.89 8.86 -15.78
N GLY A 110 11.08 9.12 -15.24
CA GLY A 110 12.31 8.43 -15.67
C GLY A 110 12.19 6.91 -15.49
N GLN A 111 11.89 6.47 -14.27
CA GLN A 111 11.70 5.04 -13.98
C GLN A 111 10.55 4.41 -14.75
N PHE A 112 9.43 5.12 -14.91
CA PHE A 112 8.29 4.63 -15.67
C PHE A 112 8.62 4.37 -17.15
N ASN A 113 9.45 5.21 -17.76
CA ASN A 113 9.86 5.04 -19.15
C ASN A 113 10.92 3.95 -19.31
N GLU A 114 11.88 3.88 -18.38
CA GLU A 114 13.08 3.04 -18.52
C GLU A 114 12.90 1.63 -17.96
N VAL A 115 12.03 1.43 -16.96
CA VAL A 115 11.90 0.18 -16.21
C VAL A 115 10.51 -0.43 -16.42
N GLU A 116 10.46 -1.54 -17.16
CA GLU A 116 9.19 -2.21 -17.52
C GLU A 116 8.42 -2.69 -16.30
N ARG A 117 9.06 -3.42 -15.37
CA ARG A 117 8.40 -3.92 -14.15
C ARG A 117 7.83 -2.80 -13.27
N TYR A 118 8.51 -1.65 -13.24
CA TYR A 118 8.06 -0.47 -12.51
C TYR A 118 6.79 0.07 -13.15
N ARG A 119 6.82 0.26 -14.48
CA ARG A 119 5.67 0.71 -15.26
C ARG A 119 4.47 -0.20 -15.11
N GLU A 120 4.65 -1.51 -15.24
CA GLU A 120 3.59 -2.50 -15.08
C GLU A 120 2.94 -2.40 -13.71
N ARG A 121 3.74 -2.35 -12.64
CA ARG A 121 3.22 -2.26 -11.26
C ARG A 121 2.48 -0.95 -11.00
N MET A 122 2.96 0.15 -11.57
CA MET A 122 2.32 1.47 -11.46
C MET A 122 0.99 1.51 -12.22
N VAL A 123 0.94 0.98 -13.44
CA VAL A 123 -0.28 0.91 -14.26
C VAL A 123 -1.33 0.02 -13.60
N ASP A 124 -0.94 -1.17 -13.12
CA ASP A 124 -1.83 -2.10 -12.41
C ASP A 124 -2.52 -1.43 -11.22
N SER A 125 -1.75 -0.71 -10.39
CA SER A 125 -2.28 0.00 -9.22
C SER A 125 -3.25 1.13 -9.59
N LEU A 126 -2.95 1.89 -10.64
CA LEU A 126 -3.81 2.96 -11.14
C LEU A 126 -5.12 2.40 -11.74
N LEU A 127 -5.05 1.29 -12.46
CA LEU A 127 -6.22 0.61 -13.02
C LEU A 127 -7.10 0.03 -11.91
N GLU A 128 -6.52 -0.55 -10.86
CA GLU A 128 -7.27 -1.02 -9.69
C GLU A 128 -8.06 0.11 -9.03
N LEU A 129 -7.44 1.28 -8.85
CA LEU A 129 -8.11 2.45 -8.29
C LEU A 129 -9.21 2.95 -9.22
N HIS A 130 -8.93 3.04 -10.53
CA HIS A 130 -9.93 3.40 -11.53
C HIS A 130 -11.17 2.49 -11.43
N ASP A 131 -10.97 1.18 -11.42
CA ASP A 131 -12.06 0.20 -11.39
C ASP A 131 -12.89 0.33 -10.10
N ARG A 132 -12.25 0.54 -8.95
CA ARG A 132 -12.96 0.77 -7.67
C ARG A 132 -13.81 2.04 -7.72
N LEU A 133 -13.31 3.13 -8.29
CA LEU A 133 -14.03 4.39 -8.36
C LEU A 133 -15.17 4.35 -9.40
N ALA A 134 -14.93 3.71 -10.55
CA ALA A 134 -15.94 3.50 -11.57
C ALA A 134 -17.11 2.64 -11.05
N ALA A 135 -16.81 1.57 -10.30
CA ALA A 135 -17.83 0.72 -9.68
C ALA A 135 -18.73 1.45 -8.67
N LYS A 136 -18.26 2.56 -8.07
CA LYS A 136 -19.05 3.39 -7.13
C LYS A 136 -19.95 4.41 -7.82
N THR A 137 -19.83 4.59 -9.14
CA THR A 137 -20.56 5.62 -9.90
C THR A 137 -21.79 5.05 -10.63
N ASN A 138 -21.97 3.72 -10.61
CA ASN A 138 -23.14 3.00 -11.13
C ASN A 138 -24.02 2.50 -9.97
#